data_AF-A0A7C3GI22-F1
#
_entry.id   AF-A0A7C3GI22-F1
#
_cell.length_a   1.000
_cell.length_b   1.000
_cell.length_c   1.000
_cell.angle_alpha   90.00
_cell.angle_beta   90.00
_cell.angle_gamma   90.00
#
_symmetry.space_group_name_H-M   'P 1'
#
loop_
_entity.id
_entity.type
_entity.pdbx_description
1 polymer ?
#
loop_
_entity_poly.entity_id
_entity_poly.type
_entity_poly.pdbx_seq_one_letter_code
_entity_poly.pdbx_strand_id
1 'polypeptide(L)'
;MDKVQKSTKAARGTVTCDNTTMHLLKANDFVAESIRKQMAAQKTLLLNITSSAGSGKTTLLEETARRIGDKVKMKILVGDLETERDADRLREAGADALQIVTGGICHLEAQMIWQGMENIDLEGVELLIIENVGNLVCPASFDLGEDYRVTLIATTEGDDKPKKYPRMFLTSEMMLISKVDLLPYLPFSVDAVIADARDINPNIKVLEIGTTKGIGIEEWCNWLLEKVAEKQNAGKAIVETK
;
A
#
# COMPACT_ATOMS: atom_id res chain seq x y z
N MET A 1 -42.42 -1.15 30.04
CA MET A 1 -41.40 -1.27 28.98
C MET A 1 -40.14 -0.64 29.52
N ASP A 2 -39.33 -1.45 30.20
CA ASP A 2 -38.10 -0.98 30.84
C ASP A 2 -37.02 -0.75 29.78
N LYS A 3 -36.44 0.45 29.79
CA LYS A 3 -35.26 0.80 29.01
C LYS A 3 -34.10 -0.06 29.50
N VAL A 4 -33.62 -0.97 28.67
CA VAL A 4 -32.39 -1.72 28.92
C VAL A 4 -31.24 -0.71 29.05
N GLN A 5 -30.69 -0.62 30.25
CA GLN A 5 -29.56 0.23 30.59
C GLN A 5 -28.30 -0.35 29.91
N LYS A 6 -27.64 0.43 29.04
CA LYS A 6 -26.37 0.01 28.41
C LYS A 6 -25.29 -0.10 29.48
N SER A 7 -24.64 -1.26 29.56
CA SER A 7 -23.55 -1.54 30.49
C SER A 7 -22.40 -0.54 30.32
N THR A 8 -22.06 0.17 31.39
CA THR A 8 -20.90 1.09 31.48
C THR A 8 -19.65 0.41 32.04
N LYS A 9 -19.60 -0.93 32.08
CA LYS A 9 -18.42 -1.64 32.55
C LYS A 9 -17.29 -1.51 31.52
N ALA A 10 -16.35 -0.62 31.79
CA ALA A 10 -15.00 -0.72 31.24
C ALA A 10 -14.48 -2.14 31.48
N ALA A 11 -13.81 -2.73 30.48
CA ALA A 11 -13.14 -4.01 30.66
C ALA A 11 -12.19 -3.89 31.87
N ARG A 12 -12.31 -4.81 32.83
CA ARG A 12 -11.39 -4.85 33.97
C ARG A 12 -9.96 -4.97 33.44
N GLY A 13 -9.14 -3.94 33.65
CA GLY A 13 -7.70 -3.97 33.34
C GLY A 13 -7.23 -3.20 32.10
N THR A 14 -8.01 -2.31 31.50
CA THR A 14 -7.51 -1.43 30.42
C THR A 14 -7.12 -0.06 30.95
N VAL A 15 -5.86 0.33 30.74
CA VAL A 15 -5.37 1.70 30.94
C VAL A 15 -5.24 2.35 29.57
N THR A 16 -5.86 3.51 29.39
CA THR A 16 -5.61 4.37 28.22
C THR A 16 -4.40 5.23 28.54
N CYS A 17 -3.29 5.01 27.84
CA CYS A 17 -2.07 5.79 28.00
C CYS A 17 -2.03 6.91 26.96
N ASP A 18 -1.70 8.13 27.40
CA ASP A 18 -1.31 9.19 26.49
C ASP A 18 0.09 8.88 25.94
N ASN A 19 0.21 8.77 24.62
CA ASN A 19 1.45 8.34 23.97
C ASN A 19 2.08 9.49 23.19
N THR A 20 3.38 9.75 23.38
CA THR A 20 4.14 10.79 22.65
C THR A 20 4.12 10.58 21.13
N THR A 21 3.81 9.36 20.68
CA THR A 21 3.53 8.98 19.30
C THR A 21 2.53 9.92 18.60
N MET A 22 1.56 10.50 19.32
CA MET A 22 0.57 11.40 18.71
C MET A 22 1.18 12.68 18.11
N HIS A 23 2.28 13.20 18.66
CA HIS A 23 2.96 14.36 18.10
C HIS A 23 3.77 14.02 16.85
N LEU A 24 4.41 12.84 16.84
CA LEU A 24 5.13 12.33 15.66
C LEU A 24 4.17 12.07 14.49
N LEU A 25 3.01 11.46 14.77
CA LEU A 25 2.00 11.21 13.75
C LEU A 25 1.46 12.52 13.14
N LYS A 26 1.23 13.56 13.95
CA LYS A 26 0.83 14.87 13.42
C LYS A 26 1.89 15.51 12.52
N ALA A 27 3.17 15.36 12.86
CA ALA A 27 4.26 15.85 12.03
C ALA A 27 4.33 15.07 10.70
N ASN A 28 4.17 13.75 10.77
CA ASN A 28 4.06 12.90 9.58
C ASN A 28 2.89 13.32 8.69
N ASP A 29 1.70 13.51 9.26
CA ASP A 29 0.48 13.89 8.53
C ASP A 29 0.63 15.25 7.82
N PHE A 30 1.38 16.20 8.41
CA PHE A 30 1.68 17.48 7.78
C PHE A 30 2.53 17.31 6.50
N VAL A 31 3.53 16.42 6.54
CA VAL A 31 4.37 16.13 5.37
C VAL A 31 3.58 15.31 4.34
N ALA A 32 2.79 14.33 4.77
CA ALA A 32 1.92 13.52 3.92
C ALA A 32 0.94 14.40 3.12
N GLU A 33 0.35 15.40 3.76
CA GLU A 33 -0.53 16.36 3.09
C GLU A 33 0.21 17.23 2.05
N SER A 34 1.49 17.52 2.29
CA SER A 34 2.33 18.23 1.32
C SER A 34 2.66 17.35 0.11
N ILE A 35 2.98 16.07 0.32
CA ILE A 35 3.17 15.08 -0.74
C ILE A 35 1.91 14.97 -1.59
N ARG A 36 0.75 14.78 -0.94
CA ARG A 36 -0.54 14.65 -1.62
C ARG A 36 -0.85 15.84 -2.52
N LYS A 37 -0.60 17.06 -2.03
CA LYS A 37 -0.76 18.30 -2.83
C LYS A 37 0.17 18.35 -4.03
N GLN A 38 1.45 17.98 -3.84
CA GLN A 38 2.41 17.94 -4.93
C GLN A 38 2.02 16.91 -6.01
N MET A 39 1.67 15.69 -5.59
CA MET A 39 1.20 14.63 -6.49
C MET A 39 -0.08 15.02 -7.22
N ALA A 40 -1.02 15.69 -6.54
CA ALA A 40 -2.21 16.23 -7.18
C ALA A 40 -1.88 17.31 -8.22
N ALA A 41 -0.95 18.23 -7.92
CA ALA A 41 -0.53 19.28 -8.85
C ALA A 41 0.18 18.72 -10.08
N GLN A 42 1.01 17.68 -9.90
CA GLN A 42 1.74 16.98 -10.97
C GLN A 42 0.87 15.93 -11.70
N LYS A 43 -0.33 15.66 -11.17
CA LYS A 43 -1.24 14.60 -11.63
C LYS A 43 -0.64 13.20 -11.57
N THR A 44 0.39 13.01 -10.76
CA THR A 44 1.04 11.72 -10.52
C THR A 44 0.18 10.91 -9.56
N LEU A 45 -0.18 9.69 -9.92
CA LEU A 45 -0.84 8.76 -9.00
C LEU A 45 0.21 8.23 -8.01
N LEU A 46 -0.03 8.39 -6.71
CA LEU A 46 0.84 7.84 -5.66
C LEU A 46 0.23 6.60 -5.02
N LEU A 47 0.94 5.47 -5.10
CA LEU A 47 0.51 4.18 -4.59
C LEU A 47 1.45 3.69 -3.48
N ASN A 48 0.91 3.23 -2.36
CA ASN A 48 1.68 2.61 -1.28
C ASN A 48 1.38 1.12 -1.19
N ILE A 49 2.39 0.27 -1.46
CA ILE A 49 2.25 -1.18 -1.38
C ILE A 49 2.83 -1.68 -0.06
N THR A 50 1.97 -2.24 0.78
CA THR A 50 2.30 -2.81 2.10
C THR A 50 2.12 -4.32 2.11
N SER A 51 2.82 -5.04 2.97
CA SER A 51 2.68 -6.50 3.11
C SER A 51 3.44 -7.02 4.33
N SER A 52 3.32 -8.31 4.65
CA SER A 52 4.35 -9.00 5.45
C SER A 52 5.66 -9.15 4.65
N ALA A 53 6.77 -9.46 5.31
CA ALA A 53 8.00 -9.85 4.61
C ALA A 53 7.75 -11.12 3.76
N GLY A 54 8.21 -11.12 2.51
CA GLY A 54 8.11 -12.27 1.61
C GLY A 54 6.73 -12.49 0.97
N SER A 55 5.77 -11.57 1.10
CA SER A 55 4.46 -11.69 0.44
C SER A 55 4.50 -11.47 -1.08
N GLY A 56 5.63 -11.01 -1.63
CA GLY A 56 5.85 -10.93 -3.08
C GLY A 56 5.66 -9.56 -3.73
N LYS A 57 5.79 -8.45 -2.97
CA LYS A 57 5.69 -7.07 -3.49
C LYS A 57 6.64 -6.82 -4.66
N THR A 58 7.94 -7.06 -4.48
CA THR A 58 8.96 -6.85 -5.51
C THR A 58 8.63 -7.64 -6.78
N THR A 59 8.20 -8.90 -6.66
CA THR A 59 7.82 -9.72 -7.82
C THR A 59 6.55 -9.24 -8.51
N LEU A 60 5.56 -8.75 -7.76
CA LEU A 60 4.40 -8.08 -8.36
C LEU A 60 4.84 -6.84 -9.16
N LEU A 61 5.78 -6.06 -8.63
CA LEU A 61 6.27 -4.85 -9.26
C LEU A 61 7.17 -5.10 -10.48
N GLU A 62 8.01 -6.14 -10.45
CA GLU A 62 8.73 -6.64 -11.63
C GLU A 62 7.74 -6.98 -12.77
N GLU A 63 6.67 -7.73 -12.46
CA GLU A 63 5.64 -8.11 -13.43
C GLU A 63 4.81 -6.92 -13.90
N THR A 64 4.61 -5.91 -13.05
CA THR A 64 3.93 -4.66 -13.38
C THR A 64 4.77 -3.85 -14.37
N ALA A 65 6.06 -3.60 -14.05
CA ALA A 65 6.97 -2.85 -14.90
C ALA A 65 7.10 -3.47 -16.30
N ARG A 66 7.19 -4.80 -16.39
CA ARG A 66 7.24 -5.52 -17.68
C ARG A 66 6.00 -5.35 -18.55
N ARG A 67 4.82 -5.10 -17.96
CA ARG A 67 3.53 -5.08 -18.69
C ARG A 67 2.99 -3.70 -19.02
N ILE A 68 3.33 -2.71 -18.19
CA ILE A 68 2.81 -1.35 -18.34
C ILE A 68 3.89 -0.26 -18.34
N GLY A 69 5.17 -0.61 -18.15
CA GLY A 69 6.27 0.37 -18.13
C GLY A 69 6.47 1.09 -19.48
N ASP A 70 5.99 0.52 -20.59
CA ASP A 70 5.94 1.14 -21.91
C ASP A 70 4.68 2.01 -22.14
N LYS A 71 3.66 1.87 -21.29
CA LYS A 71 2.37 2.56 -21.40
C LYS A 71 2.23 3.75 -20.46
N VAL A 72 2.93 3.73 -19.32
CA VAL A 72 2.87 4.74 -18.27
C VAL A 72 4.27 5.05 -17.78
N LYS A 73 4.61 6.33 -17.65
CA LYS A 73 5.89 6.74 -17.05
C LYS A 73 5.84 6.49 -15.55
N MET A 74 6.33 5.33 -15.13
CA MET A 74 6.31 4.87 -13.74
C MET A 74 7.68 4.95 -13.06
N LYS A 75 7.68 5.26 -11.75
CA LYS A 75 8.86 5.17 -10.88
C LYS A 75 8.52 4.46 -9.57
N ILE A 76 9.53 3.87 -8.93
CA ILE A 76 9.37 3.10 -7.69
C ILE A 76 10.33 3.61 -6.61
N LEU A 77 9.81 3.93 -5.44
CA LEU A 77 10.58 4.13 -4.21
C LEU A 77 10.54 2.84 -3.39
N VAL A 78 11.69 2.24 -3.12
CA VAL A 78 11.80 0.97 -2.41
C VAL A 78 12.26 1.22 -0.98
N GLY A 79 11.45 0.88 0.02
CA GLY A 79 11.81 0.95 1.43
C GLY A 79 12.29 -0.40 1.95
N ASP A 80 13.58 -0.49 2.25
CA ASP A 80 14.19 -1.66 2.89
C ASP A 80 15.16 -1.22 3.99
N LEU A 81 15.42 -2.12 4.94
CA LEU A 81 16.20 -1.86 6.14
C LEU A 81 17.65 -1.54 5.80
N GLU A 82 18.27 -2.32 4.91
CA GLU A 82 19.72 -2.30 4.70
C GLU A 82 20.20 -2.56 3.26
N THR A 83 19.42 -3.25 2.40
CA THR A 83 19.95 -3.73 1.11
C THR A 83 19.29 -3.05 -0.09
N GLU A 84 20.03 -2.89 -1.19
CA GLU A 84 19.48 -2.42 -2.49
C GLU A 84 18.87 -3.57 -3.32
N ARG A 85 18.78 -4.78 -2.76
CA ARG A 85 18.47 -5.99 -3.52
C ARG A 85 17.16 -5.89 -4.29
N ASP A 86 16.13 -5.32 -3.68
CA ASP A 86 14.82 -5.19 -4.32
C ASP A 86 14.83 -4.07 -5.38
N ALA A 87 15.55 -2.97 -5.14
CA ALA A 87 15.73 -1.91 -6.13
C ALA A 87 16.54 -2.38 -7.37
N ASP A 88 17.62 -3.16 -7.16
CA ASP A 88 18.41 -3.76 -8.25
C ASP A 88 17.54 -4.67 -9.12
N ARG A 89 16.77 -5.56 -8.49
CA ARG A 89 15.85 -6.47 -9.18
C ARG A 89 14.80 -5.74 -10.02
N LEU A 90 14.27 -4.63 -9.50
CA LEU A 90 13.31 -3.79 -10.23
C LEU A 90 13.97 -3.10 -11.42
N ARG A 91 15.20 -2.60 -11.26
CA ARG A 91 16.00 -2.04 -12.36
C ARG A 91 16.30 -3.08 -13.45
N GLU A 92 16.66 -4.31 -13.06
CA GLU A 92 16.83 -5.44 -13.99
C GLU A 92 15.55 -5.80 -14.75
N ALA A 93 14.38 -5.61 -14.12
CA ALA A 93 13.07 -5.80 -14.76
C ALA A 93 12.65 -4.61 -15.66
N GLY A 94 13.46 -3.55 -15.75
CA GLY A 94 13.22 -2.37 -16.58
C GLY A 94 12.48 -1.23 -15.88
N ALA A 95 12.30 -1.29 -14.55
CA ALA A 95 11.71 -0.20 -13.79
C ALA A 95 12.76 0.86 -13.40
N ASP A 96 12.32 2.12 -13.27
CA ASP A 96 13.11 3.17 -12.64
C ASP A 96 12.85 3.15 -11.13
N ALA A 97 13.79 2.59 -10.36
CA ALA A 97 13.63 2.35 -8.93
C ALA A 97 14.77 2.99 -8.11
N LEU A 98 14.39 3.71 -7.05
CA LEU A 98 15.29 4.32 -6.07
C LEU A 98 15.08 3.69 -4.69
N GLN A 99 16.19 3.27 -4.05
CA GLN A 99 16.17 2.73 -2.70
C GLN A 99 16.10 3.86 -1.66
N ILE A 100 15.27 3.67 -0.63
CA ILE A 100 15.25 4.40 0.61
C ILE A 100 15.75 3.45 1.70
N VAL A 101 16.89 3.75 2.30
CA VAL A 101 17.47 2.96 3.40
C VAL A 101 16.85 3.46 4.71
N THR A 102 16.05 2.62 5.37
CA THR A 102 15.32 3.03 6.59
C THR A 102 16.15 3.02 7.86
N GLY A 103 17.37 2.45 7.82
CA GLY A 103 18.29 2.44 8.97
C GLY A 103 17.76 1.64 10.17
N GLY A 104 17.00 0.57 9.90
CA GLY A 104 16.42 -0.31 10.93
C GLY A 104 14.97 0.00 11.32
N ILE A 105 14.35 1.05 10.74
CA ILE A 105 12.96 1.41 11.04
C ILE A 105 11.99 0.46 10.31
N CYS A 106 10.97 0.00 11.04
CA CYS A 106 10.00 -1.01 10.60
C CYS A 106 8.93 -0.54 9.60
N HIS A 107 9.01 0.71 9.12
CA HIS A 107 8.06 1.38 8.24
C HIS A 107 8.74 2.57 7.54
N LEU A 108 8.09 3.09 6.50
CA LEU A 108 8.42 4.39 5.91
C LEU A 108 7.61 5.50 6.59
N GLU A 109 8.19 6.69 6.67
CA GLU A 109 7.54 7.92 7.10
C GLU A 109 7.42 8.89 5.92
N ALA A 110 6.44 9.80 5.95
CA ALA A 110 6.23 10.78 4.89
C ALA A 110 7.49 11.63 4.62
N GLN A 111 8.28 11.95 5.65
CA GLN A 111 9.55 12.67 5.49
C GLN A 111 10.56 11.90 4.64
N MET A 112 10.62 10.57 4.78
CA MET A 112 11.51 9.72 3.96
C MET A 112 11.06 9.71 2.51
N ILE A 113 9.75 9.66 2.27
CA ILE A 113 9.18 9.73 0.92
C ILE A 113 9.47 11.08 0.28
N TRP A 114 9.28 12.17 1.02
CA TRP A 114 9.61 13.53 0.55
C TRP A 114 11.07 13.63 0.11
N GLN A 115 12.00 13.14 0.92
CA GLN A 115 13.43 13.11 0.58
C GLN A 115 13.72 12.21 -0.63
N GLY A 116 13.05 11.06 -0.74
CA GLY A 116 13.13 10.21 -1.93
C GLY A 116 12.67 10.92 -3.20
N MET A 117 11.57 11.68 -3.11
CA MET A 117 11.03 12.50 -4.20
C MET A 117 11.99 13.62 -4.65
N GLU A 118 12.79 14.18 -3.74
CA GLU A 118 13.83 15.17 -4.06
C GLU A 118 15.03 14.55 -4.80
N ASN A 119 15.23 13.23 -4.69
CA ASN A 119 16.36 12.50 -5.28
C ASN A 119 15.99 11.66 -6.50
N ILE A 120 14.77 11.80 -7.01
CA ILE A 120 14.31 11.13 -8.22
C ILE A 120 13.64 12.16 -9.15
N ASP A 121 13.94 12.10 -10.44
CA ASP A 121 13.29 13.00 -11.40
C ASP A 121 11.80 12.62 -11.56
N LEU A 122 10.91 13.49 -11.11
CA LEU A 122 9.46 13.30 -11.21
C LEU A 122 8.83 14.02 -12.41
N GLU A 123 9.62 14.64 -13.29
CA GLU A 123 9.07 15.36 -14.45
C GLU A 123 8.28 14.41 -15.36
N GLY A 124 6.99 14.68 -15.55
CA GLY A 124 6.09 13.88 -16.37
C GLY A 124 5.81 12.46 -15.85
N VAL A 125 6.21 12.13 -14.62
CA VAL A 125 5.88 10.83 -14.01
C VAL A 125 4.38 10.75 -13.75
N GLU A 126 3.76 9.68 -14.24
CA GLU A 126 2.31 9.45 -14.15
C GLU A 126 1.95 8.53 -12.99
N LEU A 127 2.87 7.64 -12.59
CA LEU A 127 2.69 6.67 -11.52
C LEU A 127 3.95 6.60 -10.65
N LEU A 128 3.80 6.93 -9.36
CA LEU A 128 4.83 6.72 -8.36
C LEU A 128 4.36 5.62 -7.40
N ILE A 129 5.14 4.56 -7.27
CA ILE A 129 4.84 3.44 -6.37
C ILE A 129 5.85 3.44 -5.22
N ILE A 130 5.35 3.31 -4.00
CA ILE A 130 6.16 3.06 -2.80
C ILE A 130 6.06 1.57 -2.47
N GLU A 131 7.16 0.84 -2.57
CA GLU A 131 7.27 -0.49 -1.97
C GLU A 131 7.66 -0.33 -0.50
N ASN A 132 6.70 -0.49 0.41
CA ASN A 132 6.93 -0.28 1.84
C ASN A 132 7.66 -1.46 2.49
N VAL A 133 8.22 -1.24 3.67
CA VAL A 133 8.86 -2.29 4.47
C VAL A 133 7.88 -3.44 4.73
N GLY A 134 8.38 -4.68 4.72
CA GLY A 134 7.57 -5.89 4.98
C GLY A 134 7.04 -5.98 6.42
N ASN A 135 5.99 -5.23 6.74
CA ASN A 135 5.34 -5.20 8.03
C ASN A 135 3.84 -4.83 7.92
N LEU A 136 2.96 -5.56 8.62
CA LEU A 136 1.50 -5.28 8.66
C LEU A 136 1.06 -4.43 9.88
N VAL A 137 1.99 -4.07 10.77
CA VAL A 137 1.70 -3.31 12.00
C VAL A 137 2.13 -1.85 11.87
N CYS A 138 3.44 -1.60 11.74
CA CYS A 138 3.97 -0.24 11.77
C CYS A 138 3.40 0.63 10.63
N PRO A 139 3.43 0.20 9.36
CA PRO A 139 3.02 1.07 8.25
C PRO A 139 1.54 1.46 8.28
N ALA A 140 0.69 0.66 8.93
CA ALA A 140 -0.75 0.95 9.06
C ALA A 140 -1.05 2.24 9.83
N SER A 141 -0.06 2.80 10.54
CA SER A 141 -0.22 4.03 11.34
C SER A 141 0.31 5.28 10.65
N PHE A 142 1.01 5.17 9.52
CA PHE A 142 1.69 6.28 8.86
C PHE A 142 1.06 6.52 7.49
N ASP A 143 0.49 7.70 7.31
CA ASP A 143 0.08 8.21 6.00
C ASP A 143 1.33 8.70 5.27
N LEU A 144 1.52 8.33 4.01
CA LEU A 144 2.64 8.76 3.16
C LEU A 144 2.22 9.79 2.12
N GLY A 145 0.96 10.23 2.15
CA GLY A 145 0.39 11.10 1.13
C GLY A 145 -0.15 10.34 -0.08
N GLU A 146 -0.22 9.00 0.00
CA GLU A 146 -0.69 8.16 -1.08
C GLU A 146 -2.16 8.42 -1.45
N ASP A 147 -2.49 8.17 -2.71
CA ASP A 147 -3.87 8.11 -3.20
C ASP A 147 -4.52 6.78 -2.84
N TYR A 148 -3.73 5.70 -2.88
CA TYR A 148 -4.19 4.34 -2.61
C TYR A 148 -3.11 3.56 -1.84
N ARG A 149 -3.56 2.83 -0.82
CA ARG A 149 -2.81 1.82 -0.10
C ARG A 149 -3.30 0.43 -0.50
N VAL A 150 -2.37 -0.38 -0.97
CA VAL A 150 -2.62 -1.76 -1.43
C VAL A 150 -1.85 -2.72 -0.53
N THR A 151 -2.59 -3.56 0.21
CA THR A 151 -1.99 -4.55 1.10
C THR A 151 -1.91 -5.92 0.41
N LEU A 152 -0.73 -6.51 0.32
CA LEU A 152 -0.56 -7.91 -0.07
C LEU A 152 -0.59 -8.81 1.16
N ILE A 153 -1.27 -9.95 1.01
CA ILE A 153 -1.15 -11.11 1.90
C ILE A 153 -0.82 -12.34 1.07
N ALA A 154 0.19 -13.12 1.45
CA ALA A 154 0.45 -14.38 0.79
C ALA A 154 -0.40 -15.50 1.39
N THR A 155 -0.87 -16.42 0.55
CA THR A 155 -1.56 -17.65 0.97
C THR A 155 -0.74 -18.48 1.97
N THR A 156 0.59 -18.35 1.94
CA THR A 156 1.53 -18.99 2.89
C THR A 156 1.48 -18.43 4.31
N GLU A 157 0.74 -17.35 4.54
CA GLU A 157 0.68 -16.66 5.83
C GLU A 157 -0.52 -17.07 6.70
N GLY A 158 -1.48 -17.80 6.15
CA GLY A 158 -2.77 -18.09 6.78
C GLY A 158 -3.85 -17.05 6.48
N ASP A 159 -5.11 -17.48 6.49
CA ASP A 159 -6.30 -16.70 6.09
C ASP A 159 -6.86 -15.79 7.21
N ASP A 160 -6.32 -15.87 8.42
CA ASP A 160 -6.75 -15.09 9.59
C ASP A 160 -6.07 -13.70 9.73
N LYS A 161 -5.26 -13.32 8.74
CA LYS A 161 -4.48 -12.07 8.74
C LYS A 161 -5.32 -10.81 8.93
N PRO A 162 -6.50 -10.64 8.30
CA PRO A 162 -7.29 -9.44 8.49
C PRO A 162 -7.67 -9.19 9.94
N LYS A 163 -8.19 -10.20 10.63
CA LYS A 163 -8.56 -10.10 12.06
C LYS A 163 -7.36 -9.86 12.98
N LYS A 164 -6.18 -10.37 12.62
CA LYS A 164 -4.93 -10.15 13.37
C LYS A 164 -4.36 -8.75 13.21
N TYR A 165 -4.54 -8.12 12.04
CA TYR A 165 -3.95 -6.81 11.72
C TYR A 165 -5.00 -5.81 11.23
N PRO A 166 -6.09 -5.57 11.99
CA PRO A 166 -7.28 -4.91 11.48
C PRO A 166 -7.02 -3.49 10.97
N ARG A 167 -6.08 -2.75 11.58
CA ARG A 167 -5.75 -1.40 11.13
C ARG A 167 -5.17 -1.35 9.70
N MET A 168 -4.40 -2.37 9.30
CA MET A 168 -3.84 -2.41 7.94
C MET A 168 -4.95 -2.52 6.89
N PHE A 169 -5.90 -3.43 7.11
CA PHE A 169 -7.02 -3.64 6.19
C PHE A 169 -8.05 -2.52 6.25
N LEU A 170 -8.22 -1.89 7.42
CA LEU A 170 -9.06 -0.70 7.56
C LEU A 170 -8.54 0.49 6.74
N THR A 171 -7.21 0.62 6.61
CA THR A 171 -6.56 1.74 5.91
C THR A 171 -6.16 1.43 4.48
N SER A 172 -6.53 0.26 3.95
CA SER A 172 -6.21 -0.15 2.58
C SER A 172 -7.45 -0.10 1.69
N GLU A 173 -7.32 0.49 0.51
CA GLU A 173 -8.36 0.49 -0.52
C GLU A 173 -8.44 -0.86 -1.25
N MET A 174 -7.33 -1.61 -1.28
CA MET A 174 -7.27 -2.93 -1.92
C MET A 174 -6.44 -3.92 -1.12
N MET A 175 -6.89 -5.18 -1.11
CA MET A 175 -6.15 -6.35 -0.68
C MET A 175 -5.81 -7.22 -1.90
N LEU A 176 -4.54 -7.60 -2.01
CA LEU A 176 -4.07 -8.59 -2.98
C LEU A 176 -3.77 -9.90 -2.24
N ILE A 177 -4.46 -10.98 -2.60
CA ILE A 177 -4.17 -12.32 -2.12
C ILE A 177 -3.11 -12.91 -3.04
N SER A 178 -1.85 -12.93 -2.62
CA SER A 178 -0.73 -13.37 -3.44
C SER A 178 -0.41 -14.86 -3.27
N LYS A 179 0.31 -15.42 -4.24
CA LYS A 179 0.71 -16.83 -4.31
C LYS A 179 -0.48 -17.80 -4.36
N VAL A 180 -1.56 -17.42 -5.04
CA VAL A 180 -2.75 -18.27 -5.20
C VAL A 180 -2.45 -19.55 -5.99
N ASP A 181 -1.36 -19.58 -6.73
CA ASP A 181 -0.83 -20.79 -7.37
C ASP A 181 -0.45 -21.90 -6.38
N LEU A 182 -0.27 -21.57 -5.09
CA LEU A 182 0.04 -22.52 -4.02
C LEU A 182 -1.19 -23.05 -3.25
N LEU A 183 -2.40 -22.53 -3.52
CA LEU A 183 -3.63 -22.95 -2.81
C LEU A 183 -3.84 -24.49 -2.74
N PRO A 184 -3.52 -25.30 -3.78
CA PRO A 184 -3.67 -26.75 -3.68
C PRO A 184 -2.81 -27.44 -2.60
N TYR A 185 -1.83 -26.73 -2.03
CA TYR A 185 -0.88 -27.26 -1.06
C TYR A 185 -1.04 -26.64 0.33
N LEU A 186 -1.97 -25.69 0.50
CA LEU A 186 -2.07 -24.87 1.71
C LEU A 186 -3.48 -24.95 2.32
N PRO A 187 -3.60 -25.02 3.65
CA PRO A 187 -4.87 -24.90 4.35
C PRO A 187 -5.28 -23.42 4.43
N PHE A 188 -5.63 -22.82 3.28
CA PHE A 188 -6.01 -21.42 3.17
C PHE A 188 -7.36 -21.29 2.45
N SER A 189 -8.30 -20.56 3.04
CA SER A 189 -9.59 -20.25 2.43
C SER A 189 -9.63 -18.81 1.90
N VAL A 190 -9.73 -18.67 0.58
CA VAL A 190 -9.91 -17.37 -0.09
C VAL A 190 -11.20 -16.68 0.36
N ASP A 191 -12.29 -17.43 0.50
CA ASP A 191 -13.57 -16.87 0.94
C ASP A 191 -13.51 -16.38 2.40
N ALA A 192 -12.82 -17.12 3.29
CA ALA A 192 -12.70 -16.74 4.69
C ALA A 192 -11.90 -15.44 4.85
N VAL A 193 -10.76 -15.32 4.16
CA VAL A 193 -9.94 -14.11 4.25
C VAL A 193 -10.64 -12.89 3.66
N ILE A 194 -11.44 -13.07 2.59
CA ILE A 194 -12.24 -12.00 2.00
C ILE A 194 -13.33 -11.56 2.99
N ALA A 195 -14.04 -12.51 3.61
CA ALA A 195 -15.08 -12.22 4.59
C ALA A 195 -14.50 -11.45 5.78
N ASP A 196 -13.36 -11.88 6.31
CA ASP A 196 -12.69 -11.21 7.42
C ASP A 196 -12.19 -9.82 7.05
N ALA A 197 -11.63 -9.63 5.85
CA ALA A 197 -11.22 -8.31 5.36
C ALA A 197 -12.41 -7.36 5.21
N ARG A 198 -13.54 -7.84 4.69
CA ARG A 198 -14.77 -7.04 4.50
C ARG A 198 -15.50 -6.73 5.81
N ASP A 199 -15.37 -7.57 6.82
CA ASP A 199 -15.89 -7.25 8.15
C ASP A 199 -15.15 -6.05 8.78
N ILE A 200 -13.87 -5.87 8.44
CA ILE A 200 -13.06 -4.73 8.89
C ILE A 200 -13.26 -3.51 7.99
N ASN A 201 -13.24 -3.71 6.67
CA ASN A 201 -13.42 -2.68 5.66
C ASN A 201 -14.39 -3.15 4.57
N PRO A 202 -15.68 -2.79 4.67
CA PRO A 202 -16.70 -3.25 3.72
C PRO A 202 -16.45 -2.84 2.26
N ASN A 203 -15.63 -1.81 2.04
CA ASN A 203 -15.36 -1.25 0.70
C ASN A 203 -14.03 -1.76 0.10
N ILE A 204 -13.27 -2.60 0.81
CA ILE A 204 -11.98 -3.09 0.31
C ILE A 204 -12.15 -3.88 -0.98
N LYS A 205 -11.43 -3.49 -2.03
CA LYS A 205 -11.35 -4.27 -3.27
C LYS A 205 -10.41 -5.45 -3.03
N VAL A 206 -10.72 -6.61 -3.62
CA VAL A 206 -9.88 -7.81 -3.47
C VAL A 206 -9.53 -8.37 -4.84
N LEU A 207 -8.27 -8.71 -5.05
CA LEU A 207 -7.79 -9.45 -6.23
C LEU A 207 -6.93 -10.65 -5.81
N GLU A 208 -7.05 -11.74 -6.54
CA GLU A 208 -6.20 -12.91 -6.43
C GLU A 208 -5.01 -12.81 -7.38
N ILE A 209 -3.80 -13.01 -6.87
CA ILE A 209 -2.54 -12.82 -7.59
C ILE A 209 -1.69 -14.09 -7.54
N GLY A 210 -1.35 -14.61 -8.71
CA GLY A 210 -0.42 -15.74 -8.87
C GLY A 210 0.63 -15.39 -9.91
N THR A 211 1.71 -14.72 -9.51
CA THR A 211 2.73 -14.16 -10.41
C THR A 211 3.40 -15.24 -11.28
N THR A 212 3.61 -16.44 -10.74
CA THR A 212 4.22 -17.58 -11.48
C THR A 212 3.37 -18.08 -12.65
N LYS A 213 2.04 -17.89 -12.57
CA LYS A 213 1.06 -18.32 -13.58
C LYS A 213 0.35 -17.13 -14.26
N GLY A 214 0.74 -15.90 -13.93
CA GLY A 214 0.10 -14.67 -14.43
C GLY A 214 -1.33 -14.43 -13.93
N ILE A 215 -1.80 -15.15 -12.90
CA ILE A 215 -3.18 -15.03 -12.40
C ILE A 215 -3.38 -13.64 -11.81
N GLY A 216 -4.43 -12.94 -12.26
CA GLY A 216 -4.84 -11.61 -11.78
C GLY A 216 -3.91 -10.44 -12.12
N ILE A 217 -2.76 -10.70 -12.76
CA ILE A 217 -1.78 -9.65 -13.09
C ILE A 217 -2.33 -8.66 -14.13
N GLU A 218 -3.09 -9.16 -15.11
CA GLU A 218 -3.72 -8.28 -16.10
C GLU A 218 -4.78 -7.38 -15.47
N GLU A 219 -5.62 -7.93 -14.57
CA GLU A 219 -6.63 -7.15 -13.84
C GLU A 219 -5.98 -6.08 -12.95
N TRP A 220 -4.89 -6.44 -12.25
CA TRP A 220 -4.08 -5.50 -11.49
C TRP A 220 -3.53 -4.36 -12.35
N CYS A 221 -2.91 -4.70 -13.49
CA CYS A 221 -2.34 -3.71 -14.39
C CYS A 221 -3.42 -2.79 -14.98
N ASN A 222 -4.56 -3.34 -15.38
CA ASN A 222 -5.69 -2.58 -15.91
C ASN A 222 -6.25 -1.61 -14.86
N TRP A 223 -6.36 -2.06 -13.60
CA TRP A 223 -6.77 -1.18 -12.51
C TRP A 223 -5.79 -0.02 -12.29
N LEU A 224 -4.48 -0.27 -12.33
CA LEU A 224 -3.48 0.81 -12.25
C LEU A 224 -3.63 1.83 -13.39
N LEU A 225 -3.75 1.36 -14.63
CA LEU A 225 -3.92 2.21 -15.80
C LEU A 225 -5.20 3.07 -15.71
N GLU A 226 -6.30 2.48 -15.24
CA GLU A 226 -7.55 3.18 -14.98
C GLU A 226 -7.36 4.30 -13.95
N LYS A 227 -6.69 4.01 -12.82
CA LYS A 227 -6.46 5.00 -11.76
C LYS A 227 -5.49 6.12 -12.17
N VAL A 228 -4.48 5.80 -12.98
CA VAL A 228 -3.61 6.80 -13.59
C VAL A 228 -4.42 7.71 -14.50
N ALA A 229 -5.26 7.15 -15.37
CA ALA A 229 -6.11 7.94 -16.26
C ALA A 229 -7.11 8.83 -15.50
N GLU A 230 -7.73 8.32 -14.42
CA GLU A 230 -8.58 9.10 -13.53
C GLU A 230 -7.83 10.30 -12.92
N LYS A 231 -6.63 10.07 -12.36
CA LYS A 231 -5.79 11.11 -11.75
C LYS A 231 -5.41 12.20 -12.77
N GLN A 232 -5.02 11.80 -13.98
CA GLN A 232 -4.67 12.70 -15.07
C GLN A 232 -5.86 13.55 -15.57
N ASN A 233 -7.06 12.96 -15.58
CA ASN A 233 -8.28 13.64 -16.02
C ASN A 233 -8.91 14.54 -14.95
N ALA A 234 -8.80 14.19 -13.67
CA ALA A 234 -9.31 15.02 -12.56
C ALA A 234 -8.71 16.44 -12.58
N GLY A 235 -7.46 16.58 -13.03
CA GLY A 235 -6.81 17.88 -13.18
C GLY A 235 -7.16 18.66 -14.45
N LYS A 236 -7.99 18.14 -15.38
CA LYS A 236 -8.48 18.91 -16.55
C LYS A 236 -9.74 19.72 -16.21
N ALA A 237 -10.65 19.17 -15.40
CA ALA A 237 -11.90 19.83 -15.01
C ALA A 237 -11.69 21.14 -14.23
N ILE A 238 -10.61 21.25 -13.45
CA ILE A 238 -10.32 22.45 -12.64
C ILE A 238 -9.84 23.63 -13.50
N VAL A 239 -9.26 23.38 -14.68
CA VAL A 239 -8.71 24.44 -15.56
C VAL A 239 -9.79 25.05 -16.45
N GLU A 240 -10.84 24.31 -16.81
CA GLU A 240 -11.94 24.81 -17.67
C GLU A 240 -12.98 25.68 -16.94
N THR A 241 -12.80 25.92 -15.63
CA THR A 241 -13.74 26.72 -14.81
C THR A 241 -13.12 28.03 -14.28
N LYS A 242 -11.94 28.42 -14.77
CA LYS A 242 -11.30 29.73 -14.51
C LYS A 242 -11.17 30.53 -15.79
#